data_AF-A0A2I0CTP8-F1
#
_entry.id   AF-A0A2I0CTP8-F1
#
_cell.length_a   1.000
_cell.length_b   1.000
_cell.length_c   1.000
_cell.angle_alpha   90.00
_cell.angle_beta   90.00
_cell.angle_gamma   90.00
#
_symmetry.space_group_name_H-M   'P 1'
#
loop_
_entity.id
_entity.type
_entity.pdbx_description
1 polymer ?
#
loop_
_entity_poly.entity_id
_entity_poly.type
_entity_poly.pdbx_seq_one_letter_code
_entity_poly.pdbx_strand_id
1 'polypeptide(L)'
;MDRGELFYQFMQKYPSAEDHQFELNERRMCEIRLGMFHDIVEEAFVGVYLRTGERCDEMRLLEQDMSSALGVIRVLPEAALQLALEHAKRFPGRG
;
A
#
# COMPACT_ATOMS: atom_id res chain seq x y z
N MET A 1 14.06 -7.17 -8.09
CA MET A 1 13.13 -7.47 -6.98
C MET A 1 12.19 -8.51 -7.49
N ASP A 2 12.18 -9.67 -6.83
CA ASP A 2 11.22 -10.71 -7.16
C ASP A 2 9.84 -10.29 -6.66
N ARG A 3 8.79 -10.61 -7.43
CA ARG A 3 7.41 -10.28 -7.03
C ARG A 3 7.12 -10.92 -5.68
N GLY A 4 6.75 -10.11 -4.69
CA GLY A 4 6.47 -10.54 -3.31
C GLY A 4 7.62 -10.33 -2.34
N GLU A 5 8.82 -9.99 -2.80
CA GLU A 5 9.93 -9.63 -1.91
C GLU A 5 9.57 -8.42 -1.04
N LEU A 6 8.91 -7.40 -1.61
CA LEU A 6 8.47 -6.23 -0.85
C LEU A 6 7.42 -6.59 0.19
N PHE A 7 6.48 -7.47 -0.16
CA PHE A 7 5.48 -7.97 0.77
C PHE A 7 6.13 -8.70 1.96
N TYR A 8 7.07 -9.61 1.69
CA TYR A 8 7.75 -10.37 2.75
C TYR A 8 8.55 -9.45 3.68
N GLN A 9 9.30 -8.50 3.12
CA GLN A 9 10.05 -7.53 3.92
C GLN A 9 9.13 -6.66 4.78
N PHE A 10 8.00 -6.19 4.21
CA PHE A 10 7.00 -5.43 4.94
C PHE A 10 6.42 -6.23 6.10
N MET A 11 5.98 -7.47 5.85
CA MET A 11 5.36 -8.33 6.87
C MET A 11 6.34 -8.76 7.97
N GLN A 12 7.63 -8.89 7.67
CA GLN A 12 8.65 -9.12 8.70
C GLN A 12 8.80 -7.92 9.64
N LYS A 13 8.70 -6.70 9.10
CA LYS A 13 8.81 -5.45 9.86
C LYS A 13 7.53 -5.13 10.63
N TYR A 14 6.38 -5.36 10.02
CA TYR A 14 5.05 -5.03 10.56
C TYR A 14 4.13 -6.28 10.56
N PRO A 15 4.39 -7.26 11.43
CA PRO A 15 3.60 -8.49 11.48
C PRO A 15 2.13 -8.27 11.88
N SER A 16 1.84 -7.15 12.56
CA SER A 16 0.52 -6.75 13.02
C SER A 16 -0.09 -5.63 12.16
N ALA A 17 0.39 -5.42 10.93
CA ALA A 17 -0.16 -4.42 10.03
C ALA A 17 -1.64 -4.70 9.73
N GLU A 18 -2.44 -3.64 9.71
CA GLU A 18 -3.84 -3.72 9.27
C GLU A 18 -3.90 -3.92 7.76
N ASP A 19 -4.82 -4.76 7.30
CA ASP A 19 -5.01 -5.13 5.88
C ASP A 19 -6.34 -4.56 5.38
N HIS A 20 -6.28 -3.84 4.27
CA HIS A 20 -7.43 -3.23 3.61
C HIS A 20 -7.45 -3.61 2.13
N GLN A 21 -8.55 -4.23 1.69
CA GLN A 21 -8.73 -4.62 0.31
C GLN A 21 -9.76 -3.74 -0.39
N PHE A 22 -9.45 -3.31 -1.60
CA PHE A 22 -10.34 -2.49 -2.42
C PHE A 22 -10.41 -3.00 -3.85
N GLU A 23 -11.59 -2.88 -4.45
CA GLU A 23 -11.75 -3.05 -5.89
C GLU A 23 -11.28 -1.78 -6.61
N LEU A 24 -10.31 -1.91 -7.52
CA LEU A 24 -9.87 -0.80 -8.35
C LEU A 24 -10.73 -0.66 -9.61
N ASN A 25 -11.07 -1.80 -10.24
CA ASN A 25 -11.99 -1.91 -11.37
C ASN A 25 -12.42 -3.38 -11.58
N GLU A 26 -13.21 -3.63 -12.63
CA GLU A 26 -13.74 -4.95 -12.97
C GLU A 26 -12.68 -6.06 -13.10
N ARG A 27 -11.40 -5.72 -13.33
CA ARG A 27 -10.32 -6.69 -13.52
C ARG A 27 -9.30 -6.69 -12.39
N ARG A 28 -9.26 -5.66 -11.54
CA ARG A 28 -8.18 -5.41 -10.60
C ARG A 28 -8.68 -5.08 -9.21
N MET A 29 -7.92 -5.55 -8.24
CA MET A 29 -8.09 -5.28 -6.82
C MET A 29 -6.74 -4.83 -6.24
N CYS A 30 -6.78 -4.05 -5.17
CA CYS A 30 -5.59 -3.71 -4.41
C CYS A 30 -5.73 -4.15 -2.96
N GLU A 31 -4.58 -4.44 -2.37
CA GLU A 31 -4.37 -4.75 -0.98
C GLU A 31 -3.45 -3.66 -0.43
N ILE A 32 -3.90 -2.94 0.59
CA ILE A 32 -3.13 -1.90 1.24
C ILE A 32 -2.91 -2.35 2.68
N ARG A 33 -1.65 -2.37 3.12
CA ARG A 33 -1.30 -2.68 4.50
C ARG A 33 -0.60 -1.51 5.16
N LEU A 34 -0.99 -1.19 6.39
CA LEU A 34 -0.42 -0.07 7.13
C LEU A 34 0.46 -0.55 8.29
N GLY A 35 1.74 -0.24 8.21
CA GLY A 35 2.72 -0.44 9.26
C GLY A 35 2.68 0.74 10.22
N MET A 36 2.28 0.48 11.45
CA MET A 36 2.05 1.53 12.45
C MET A 36 3.05 1.48 13.59
N PHE A 37 3.37 2.66 14.14
CA PHE A 37 4.11 2.84 15.39
C PHE A 37 3.45 3.97 16.21
N HIS A 38 2.95 3.66 17.41
CA HIS A 38 2.24 4.62 18.27
C HIS A 38 1.16 5.46 17.53
N ASP A 39 0.22 4.78 16.86
CA ASP A 39 -0.90 5.37 16.11
C ASP A 39 -0.52 6.25 14.91
N ILE A 40 0.75 6.20 14.49
CA ILE A 40 1.25 6.89 13.29
C ILE A 40 1.66 5.83 12.27
N VAL A 41 1.38 6.10 10.99
CA VAL A 41 1.80 5.23 9.89
C VAL A 41 3.25 5.54 9.53
N GLU A 42 4.12 4.56 9.76
CA GLU A 42 5.51 4.62 9.32
C GLU A 42 5.67 4.19 7.86
N GLU A 43 4.81 3.29 7.41
CA GLU A 43 4.94 2.67 6.10
C GLU A 43 3.61 2.11 5.60
N ALA A 44 3.30 2.30 4.32
CA ALA A 44 2.18 1.65 3.66
C ALA A 44 2.69 0.73 2.54
N PHE A 45 2.29 -0.53 2.56
CA PHE A 45 2.46 -1.44 1.44
C PHE A 45 1.21 -1.40 0.56
N VAL A 46 1.42 -1.41 -0.77
CA VAL A 46 0.34 -1.49 -1.75
C VAL A 46 0.65 -2.61 -2.71
N GLY A 47 -0.19 -3.65 -2.73
CA GLY A 47 -0.18 -4.69 -3.74
C GLY A 47 -1.36 -4.52 -4.70
N VAL A 48 -1.12 -4.60 -6.01
CA VAL A 48 -2.18 -4.62 -7.03
C VAL A 48 -2.22 -5.98 -7.67
N TYR A 49 -3.42 -6.55 -7.77
CA TYR A 49 -3.66 -7.88 -8.29
C TYR A 49 -4.75 -7.85 -9.35
N LEU A 50 -4.65 -8.75 -10.33
CA LEU A 50 -5.80 -9.15 -11.13
C LEU A 50 -6.80 -9.90 -10.24
N ARG A 51 -8.09 -9.87 -10.59
CA ARG A 51 -9.12 -10.68 -9.92
C ARG A 51 -8.85 -12.19 -9.99
N THR A 52 -7.99 -12.63 -10.91
CA THR A 52 -7.51 -14.02 -10.96
C THR A 52 -6.53 -14.38 -9.84
N GLY A 53 -6.13 -13.39 -9.02
CA GLY A 53 -5.14 -13.53 -7.94
C GLY A 53 -3.70 -13.27 -8.39
N GLU A 54 -3.46 -13.02 -9.68
CA GLU A 54 -2.12 -12.72 -10.17
C GLU A 54 -1.68 -11.31 -9.72
N ARG A 55 -0.52 -11.22 -9.06
CA ARG A 55 0.06 -9.93 -8.65
C ARG A 55 0.59 -9.18 -9.88
N CYS A 56 0.04 -7.99 -10.11
CA CYS A 56 0.46 -7.07 -11.17
C CYS A 56 1.63 -6.21 -10.75
N ASP A 57 1.54 -5.61 -9.56
CA ASP A 57 2.46 -4.58 -9.10
C ASP A 57 2.50 -4.53 -7.57
N GLU A 58 3.58 -3.97 -7.03
CA GLU A 58 3.75 -3.73 -5.60
C GLU A 58 4.59 -2.47 -5.36
N MET A 59 4.22 -1.69 -4.35
CA MET A 59 5.01 -0.55 -3.89
C MET A 59 4.99 -0.41 -2.38
N ARG A 60 5.94 0.39 -1.88
CA ARG A 60 5.99 0.84 -0.49
C ARG A 60 5.98 2.36 -0.49
N LEU A 61 5.21 2.95 0.42
CA LEU A 61 5.21 4.38 0.70
C LEU A 61 5.76 4.56 2.11
N LEU A 62 6.90 5.22 2.24
CA LEU A 62 7.51 5.50 3.55
C LEU A 62 6.86 6.74 4.17
N GLU A 63 6.91 6.88 5.50
CA GLU A 63 6.38 8.04 6.22
C GLU A 63 6.85 9.36 5.61
N GLN A 64 8.14 9.46 5.26
CA GLN A 64 8.71 10.68 4.69
C GLN A 64 8.08 11.04 3.33
N ASP A 65 7.83 10.04 2.48
CA ASP A 65 7.20 10.24 1.17
C ASP A 65 5.73 10.62 1.34
N MET A 66 5.02 9.93 2.24
CA MET A 66 3.61 10.18 2.53
C MET A 66 3.40 11.55 3.19
N SER A 67 4.21 11.91 4.18
CA SER A 67 4.16 13.21 4.87
C SER A 67 4.43 14.36 3.90
N SER A 68 5.43 14.21 3.02
CA SER A 68 5.70 15.18 1.95
C SER A 68 4.55 15.29 0.96
N ALA A 69 3.94 14.17 0.55
CA ALA A 69 2.82 14.17 -0.40
C ALA A 69 1.55 14.79 0.19
N LEU A 70 1.32 14.61 1.49
CA LEU A 70 0.14 15.10 2.21
C LEU A 70 0.34 16.51 2.80
N GLY A 71 1.57 17.02 2.86
CA GLY A 71 1.89 18.30 3.49
C GLY A 71 1.70 18.30 5.01
N VAL A 72 1.95 17.16 5.65
CA VAL A 72 1.77 16.97 7.11
C VAL A 72 3.08 16.53 7.74
N ILE A 73 3.19 16.66 9.07
CA ILE A 73 4.37 16.17 9.82
C ILE A 73 4.20 14.71 10.20
N ARG A 74 2.96 14.28 10.48
CA ARG A 74 2.61 12.92 10.89
C ARG A 74 1.53 12.37 10.00
N VAL A 75 1.67 11.12 9.60
CA VAL A 75 0.72 10.46 8.72
C VAL A 75 -0.25 9.63 9.54
N LEU A 76 -1.53 10.03 9.51
CA LEU A 76 -2.60 9.28 10.16
C LEU A 76 -3.07 8.12 9.25
N PRO A 77 -3.61 7.02 9.82
CA PRO A 77 -4.04 5.85 9.05
C PRO A 77 -4.99 6.17 7.89
N GLU A 78 -6.02 6.97 8.13
CA GLU A 78 -7.01 7.35 7.11
C GLU A 78 -6.38 8.09 5.93
N ALA A 79 -5.43 9.00 6.20
CA ALA A 79 -4.74 9.76 5.18
C ALA A 79 -3.75 8.89 4.39
N ALA A 80 -3.02 8.01 5.06
CA ALA A 80 -2.14 7.03 4.42
C ALA A 80 -2.95 6.12 3.48
N LEU A 81 -4.08 5.60 3.96
CA LEU A 81 -4.96 4.70 3.22
C LEU A 81 -5.49 5.36 1.95
N GLN A 82 -5.97 6.60 2.04
CA GLN A 82 -6.46 7.36 0.89
C GLN A 82 -5.34 7.63 -0.12
N LEU A 83 -4.16 8.05 0.34
CA LEU A 83 -3.01 8.29 -0.54
C LEU A 83 -2.58 7.00 -1.25
N ALA A 84 -2.46 5.91 -0.51
CA ALA A 84 -2.10 4.59 -1.03
C ALA A 84 -3.12 4.10 -2.08
N LEU A 85 -4.42 4.31 -1.84
CA LEU A 85 -5.47 3.95 -2.79
C LEU A 85 -5.40 4.80 -4.08
N GLU A 86 -5.12 6.09 -3.97
CA GLU A 86 -4.92 6.95 -5.16
C GLU A 86 -3.70 6.54 -5.97
N HIS A 87 -2.60 6.13 -5.32
CA HIS A 87 -1.46 5.54 -5.98
C HIS A 87 -1.82 4.21 -6.66
N ALA A 88 -2.58 3.35 -5.98
CA ALA A 88 -3.01 2.05 -6.50
C ALA A 88 -3.80 2.19 -7.82
N LYS A 89 -4.70 3.18 -7.90
CA LYS A 89 -5.50 3.47 -9.09
C LYS A 89 -4.66 3.89 -10.29
N ARG A 90 -3.52 4.54 -10.06
CA ARG A 90 -2.62 5.08 -11.10
C ARG A 90 -1.70 4.04 -11.71
N PHE A 91 -1.57 2.85 -11.12
CA PHE A 91 -0.79 1.80 -11.74
C PHE A 91 -1.36 1.48 -13.12
N PRO A 92 -0.57 1.60 -14.19
CA PRO A 92 -0.97 1.13 -15.50
C PRO A 92 -0.97 -0.39 -15.40
N GLY A 93 -2.12 -0.99 -15.12
CA GLY A 93 -2.29 -2.42 -15.29
C GLY A 93 -1.92 -2.69 -16.73
N ARG A 94 -0.81 -3.40 -16.97
CA ARG A 94 -0.47 -3.86 -18.31
C ARG A 94 -1.58 -4.83 -18.72
N GLY A 95 -2.58 -4.29 -19.41
CA GLY A 95 -3.60 -5.02 -20.13
C GLY A 95 -3.12 -5.40 -21.53
#